data_AF-A0A7Y2D6P5-F1
#
_entry.id   AF-A0A7Y2D6P5-F1
#
_cell.length_a   1.000
_cell.length_b   1.000
_cell.length_c   1.000
_cell.angle_alpha   90.00
_cell.angle_beta   90.00
_cell.angle_gamma   90.00
#
_symmetry.space_group_name_H-M   'P 1'
#
loop_
_entity.id
_entity.type
_entity.pdbx_description
1 polymer ?
#
loop_
_entity_poly.entity_id
_entity_poly.type
_entity_poly.pdbx_seq_one_letter_code
_entity_poly.pdbx_strand_id
1 'polypeptide(L)'
;MKPPRSLKITDRKIGIGRPCVPGDVAICHCACTRRKGDVLFASDADTPYPIRVGGRDCYAGIEYGLLGMRIGGRRTIIVPPNLTYDERKTYADLPANAMLVYELELIDLPEKWDPDMESRLADGAAVDRAASDA
;
A
#
# COMPACT_ATOMS: atom_id res chain seq x y z
N MET A 1 7.46 -6.74 -14.33
CA MET A 1 8.36 -5.96 -13.45
C MET A 1 8.93 -6.91 -12.39
N LYS A 2 10.24 -6.93 -12.16
CA LYS A 2 10.87 -7.86 -11.18
C LYS A 2 11.32 -7.07 -9.95
N PRO A 3 10.94 -7.48 -8.73
CA PRO A 3 11.41 -6.82 -7.51
C PRO A 3 12.95 -6.80 -7.42
N PRO A 4 13.57 -5.67 -7.04
CA PRO A 4 15.00 -5.60 -6.78
C PRO A 4 15.36 -6.42 -5.53
N ARG A 5 16.57 -7.01 -5.51
CA ARG A 5 17.04 -7.85 -4.38
C ARG A 5 17.12 -7.12 -3.04
N SER A 6 17.23 -5.80 -3.07
CA SER A 6 17.29 -4.95 -1.88
C SER A 6 15.93 -4.76 -1.20
N LEU A 7 14.83 -5.06 -1.91
CA LEU A 7 13.49 -5.10 -1.33
C LEU A 7 13.26 -6.46 -0.68
N LYS A 8 12.97 -6.48 0.62
CA LYS A 8 12.57 -7.71 1.31
C LYS A 8 11.05 -7.76 1.38
N ILE A 9 10.47 -8.89 1.00
CA ILE A 9 9.03 -9.13 1.03
C ILE A 9 8.76 -10.35 1.90
N THR A 10 7.85 -10.20 2.86
CA THR A 10 7.39 -11.28 3.73
C THR A 10 5.88 -11.31 3.72
N ASP A 11 5.30 -12.40 3.22
CA ASP A 11 3.87 -12.64 3.33
C ASP A 11 3.51 -12.99 4.78
N ARG A 12 2.58 -12.23 5.36
CA ARG A 12 2.03 -12.48 6.70
C ARG A 12 0.74 -13.29 6.62
N LYS A 13 -0.04 -13.07 5.57
CA LYS A 13 -1.24 -13.83 5.23
C LYS A 13 -1.36 -13.91 3.72
N ILE A 14 -1.53 -15.11 3.19
CA ILE A 14 -1.81 -15.30 1.75
C ILE A 14 -3.32 -15.13 1.53
N GLY A 15 -3.68 -14.23 0.62
CA GLY A 15 -5.06 -14.00 0.22
C GLY A 15 -5.58 -15.03 -0.79
N ILE A 16 -6.75 -14.77 -1.36
CA ILE A 16 -7.44 -15.66 -2.31
C ILE A 16 -7.64 -15.00 -3.68
N GLY A 17 -8.02 -15.83 -4.66
CA GLY A 17 -8.30 -15.36 -6.03
C GLY A 17 -7.03 -15.12 -6.84
N ARG A 18 -7.15 -14.30 -7.90
CA ARG A 18 -6.06 -14.03 -8.83
C ARG A 18 -4.97 -13.17 -8.18
N PRO A 19 -3.70 -13.31 -8.60
CA PRO A 19 -2.65 -12.40 -8.17
C PRO A 19 -2.83 -11.00 -8.79
N CYS A 20 -2.40 -9.99 -8.05
CA CYS A 20 -2.18 -8.64 -8.54
C CYS A 20 -0.98 -8.62 -9.51
N VAL A 21 -1.17 -8.03 -10.68
CA VAL A 21 -0.19 -7.95 -11.77
C VAL A 21 -0.03 -6.50 -12.27
N PRO A 22 1.06 -6.17 -13.01
CA PRO A 22 1.21 -4.83 -13.58
C PRO A 22 0.00 -4.45 -14.45
N GLY A 23 -0.50 -3.23 -14.28
CA GLY A 23 -1.71 -2.72 -14.93
C GLY A 23 -2.97 -2.81 -14.06
N ASP A 24 -2.97 -3.64 -13.02
CA ASP A 24 -4.08 -3.70 -12.07
C ASP A 24 -4.20 -2.41 -11.25
N VAL A 25 -5.41 -2.17 -10.78
CA VAL A 25 -5.68 -1.27 -9.67
C VAL A 25 -5.77 -2.11 -8.40
N ALA A 26 -4.92 -1.82 -7.43
CA ALA A 26 -4.95 -2.41 -6.11
C ALA A 26 -5.58 -1.43 -5.12
N ILE A 27 -6.68 -1.83 -4.47
CA ILE A 27 -7.23 -1.09 -3.33
C ILE A 27 -6.61 -1.69 -2.07
N CYS A 28 -5.83 -0.91 -1.32
CA CYS A 28 -5.09 -1.43 -0.17
C CYS A 28 -5.01 -0.47 1.01
N HIS A 29 -4.90 -1.04 2.21
CA HIS A 29 -4.39 -0.32 3.37
C HIS A 29 -2.87 -0.41 3.42
N CYS A 30 -2.26 0.65 3.95
CA CYS A 30 -0.81 0.77 4.04
C CYS A 30 -0.43 1.50 5.32
N ALA A 31 0.45 0.90 6.12
CA ALA A 31 1.12 1.58 7.23
C ALA A 31 2.63 1.58 6.99
N CYS A 32 3.29 2.70 7.27
CA CYS A 32 4.73 2.90 7.13
C CYS A 32 5.35 3.24 8.48
N THR A 33 6.38 2.50 8.84
CA THR A 33 7.19 2.75 10.04
C THR A 33 8.67 2.82 9.70
N ARG A 34 9.43 3.54 10.53
CA ARG A 34 10.89 3.38 10.58
C ARG A 34 11.20 1.98 11.10
N ARG A 35 12.37 1.44 10.76
CA ARG A 35 12.84 0.14 11.30
C ARG A 35 12.81 -0.01 12.83
N LYS A 36 12.81 1.09 13.58
CA LYS A 36 12.76 1.11 15.04
C LYS A 36 11.33 1.14 15.61
N GLY A 37 10.30 1.17 14.76
CA GLY A 37 8.89 1.14 15.14
C GLY A 37 8.19 2.50 15.10
N ASP A 38 8.92 3.60 14.91
CA ASP A 38 8.31 4.94 14.82
C ASP A 38 7.40 5.03 13.59
N VAL A 39 6.12 5.32 13.80
CA VAL A 39 5.15 5.46 12.70
C VAL A 39 5.42 6.75 11.93
N LEU A 40 5.50 6.64 10.61
CA LEU A 40 5.57 7.78 9.68
C LEU A 40 4.22 8.06 9.04
N PHE A 41 3.49 6.99 8.73
CA PHE A 41 2.20 7.05 8.06
C PHE A 41 1.39 5.81 8.41
N ALA A 42 0.07 5.97 8.48
CA ALA A 42 -0.88 4.86 8.44
C ALA A 42 -2.12 5.34 7.70
N SER A 43 -2.61 4.55 6.75
CA SER A 43 -3.94 4.75 6.19
C SER A 43 -4.99 4.58 7.27
N ASP A 44 -6.06 5.36 7.21
CA ASP A 44 -7.22 5.13 8.07
C ASP A 44 -7.78 3.72 7.83
N ALA A 45 -8.28 3.09 8.89
CA ALA A 45 -8.81 1.73 8.84
C ALA A 45 -10.02 1.61 7.90
N ASP A 46 -10.77 2.70 7.72
CA ASP A 46 -11.97 2.73 6.89
C ASP A 46 -11.68 3.21 5.45
N THR A 47 -10.53 3.83 5.22
CA THR A 47 -10.22 4.53 3.95
C THR A 47 -9.02 3.88 3.26
N PRO A 48 -9.21 2.81 2.46
CA PRO A 48 -8.13 2.24 1.68
C PRO A 48 -7.79 3.14 0.48
N TYR A 49 -6.58 2.98 -0.04
CA TYR A 49 -6.09 3.78 -1.18
C TYR A 49 -6.03 2.96 -2.46
N PRO A 50 -6.49 3.51 -3.59
CA PRO A 50 -6.32 2.88 -4.89
C PRO A 50 -4.93 3.18 -5.46
N ILE A 51 -4.23 2.15 -5.92
CA ILE A 51 -2.90 2.27 -6.51
C ILE A 51 -2.90 1.54 -7.85
N ARG A 52 -2.53 2.25 -8.93
CA ARG A 52 -2.29 1.64 -10.23
C ARG A 52 -0.90 1.02 -10.28
N VAL A 53 -0.83 -0.30 -10.27
CA VAL A 53 0.44 -1.03 -10.18
C VAL A 53 1.20 -0.96 -11.50
N GLY A 54 2.45 -0.48 -11.45
CA GLY A 54 3.27 -0.19 -12.61
C GLY A 54 3.03 1.19 -13.22
N GLY A 55 2.12 1.98 -12.64
CA GLY A 55 1.79 3.35 -13.08
C GLY A 55 2.82 4.39 -12.65
N ARG A 56 3.65 4.10 -11.63
CA ARG A 56 4.52 5.06 -10.93
C ARG A 56 3.74 6.18 -10.24
N ASP A 57 2.50 5.87 -9.87
CA ASP A 57 1.61 6.78 -9.16
C ASP A 57 1.82 6.67 -7.64
N CYS A 58 2.58 5.66 -7.18
CA CYS A 58 2.94 5.45 -5.79
C CYS A 58 4.45 5.17 -5.63
N TYR A 59 4.91 5.10 -4.38
CA TYR A 59 6.28 4.71 -4.06
C TYR A 59 6.61 3.35 -4.66
N ALA A 60 7.71 3.28 -5.41
CA ALA A 60 8.11 2.07 -6.14
C ALA A 60 8.13 0.83 -5.24
N GLY A 61 8.60 0.96 -3.99
CA GLY A 61 8.59 -0.12 -3.01
C GLY A 61 7.21 -0.72 -2.76
N ILE A 62 6.17 0.11 -2.64
CA ILE A 62 4.78 -0.33 -2.43
C ILE A 62 4.27 -1.05 -3.68
N GLU A 63 4.47 -0.48 -4.88
CA GLU A 63 4.04 -1.13 -6.12
C GLU A 63 4.72 -2.51 -6.30
N TYR A 64 6.01 -2.63 -6.02
CA TYR A 64 6.70 -3.93 -6.00
C TYR A 64 6.13 -4.87 -4.93
N GLY A 65 5.77 -4.33 -3.77
CA GLY A 65 5.16 -5.07 -2.67
C GLY A 65 3.78 -5.61 -3.00
N LEU A 66 3.00 -4.95 -3.86
CA LEU A 66 1.67 -5.40 -4.27
C LEU A 66 1.72 -6.54 -5.29
N LEU A 67 2.79 -6.64 -6.09
CA LEU A 67 2.90 -7.68 -7.12
C LEU A 67 2.76 -9.10 -6.53
N GLY A 68 1.85 -9.87 -7.10
CA GLY A 68 1.55 -11.24 -6.68
C GLY A 68 0.71 -11.35 -5.40
N MET A 69 0.36 -10.24 -4.73
CA MET A 69 -0.62 -10.27 -3.64
C MET A 69 -1.99 -10.71 -4.16
N ARG A 70 -2.79 -11.27 -3.26
CA ARG A 70 -4.14 -11.76 -3.50
C ARG A 70 -5.09 -11.09 -2.51
N ILE A 71 -6.36 -10.94 -2.88
CA ILE A 71 -7.37 -10.25 -2.05
C ILE A 71 -7.43 -10.87 -0.65
N GLY A 72 -7.44 -10.03 0.38
CA GLY A 72 -7.36 -10.41 1.79
C GLY A 72 -5.96 -10.82 2.27
N GLY A 73 -4.95 -10.69 1.42
CA GLY A 73 -3.55 -10.96 1.74
C GLY A 73 -2.89 -9.81 2.48
N ARG A 74 -1.98 -10.14 3.41
CA ARG A 74 -1.21 -9.18 4.21
C ARG A 74 0.27 -9.42 4.02
N ARG A 75 1.04 -8.35 3.88
CA ARG A 75 2.47 -8.41 3.55
C ARG A 75 3.24 -7.34 4.30
N THR A 76 4.40 -7.71 4.81
CA THR A 76 5.38 -6.75 5.31
C THR A 76 6.48 -6.61 4.26
N ILE A 77 6.79 -5.38 3.86
CA ILE A 77 7.91 -5.10 2.96
C ILE A 77 8.92 -4.18 3.64
N ILE A 78 10.21 -4.46 3.45
CA ILE A 78 11.30 -3.60 3.92
C ILE A 78 11.90 -2.92 2.69
N VAL A 79 11.64 -1.62 2.58
CA VAL A 79 11.95 -0.80 1.42
C VAL A 79 13.24 -0.02 1.67
N PRO A 80 14.28 -0.21 0.82
CA PRO A 80 15.52 0.57 0.89
C PRO A 80 15.32 2.01 0.37
N PRO A 81 16.21 2.95 0.73
CA PRO A 81 16.09 4.37 0.42
C PRO A 81 16.06 4.70 -1.09
N ASN A 82 16.56 3.81 -1.93
CA ASN A 82 16.51 3.96 -3.39
C ASN A 82 15.15 3.55 -3.98
N LEU A 83 14.16 3.16 -3.17
CA LEU A 83 12.81 2.82 -3.62
C LEU A 83 11.72 3.64 -2.90
N THR A 84 12.12 4.61 -2.09
CA THR A 84 11.27 5.54 -1.32
C THR A 84 11.27 6.96 -1.90
N TYR A 85 11.55 7.10 -3.21
CA TYR A 85 12.12 8.27 -3.90
C TYR A 85 11.56 9.68 -3.56
N ASP A 86 10.42 9.81 -2.87
CA ASP A 86 9.83 11.09 -2.47
C ASP A 86 9.50 11.26 -0.97
N GLU A 87 9.66 10.25 -0.11
CA GLU A 87 9.28 10.37 1.31
C GLU A 87 10.14 11.37 2.08
N ARG A 88 11.36 11.63 1.65
CA ARG A 88 12.21 12.67 2.26
C ARG A 88 11.68 14.08 2.02
N LYS A 89 10.84 14.29 1.00
CA LYS A 89 10.13 15.57 0.80
C LYS A 89 8.97 15.71 1.77
N THR A 90 8.36 14.59 2.16
CA THR A 90 7.22 14.55 3.08
C THR A 90 7.65 14.52 4.55
N TYR A 91 8.74 13.82 4.87
CA TYR A 91 9.27 13.63 6.21
C TYR A 91 10.69 14.21 6.32
N ALA A 92 10.78 15.48 6.73
CA ALA A 92 12.05 16.20 6.83
C ALA A 92 13.07 15.51 7.75
N ASP A 93 12.61 14.82 8.80
CA ASP A 93 13.45 14.13 9.77
C ASP A 93 13.85 12.70 9.35
N LEU A 94 13.55 12.29 8.11
CA LEU A 94 13.89 10.96 7.62
C LEU A 94 15.34 10.92 7.10
N PRO A 95 16.24 10.11 7.69
CA PRO A 95 17.62 10.02 7.24
C PRO A 95 17.76 9.58 5.78
N ALA A 96 18.81 10.05 5.09
CA ALA A 96 19.05 9.75 3.67
C ALA A 96 19.21 8.25 3.36
N ASN A 97 19.67 7.47 4.33
CA ASN A 97 19.88 6.02 4.24
C ASN A 97 18.78 5.21 4.96
N ALA A 98 17.66 5.85 5.33
CA ALA A 98 16.60 5.17 6.07
C ALA A 98 16.01 4.02 5.25
N MET A 99 15.82 2.88 5.91
CA MET A 99 14.99 1.80 5.43
C MET A 99 13.65 1.89 6.12
N LEU A 100 12.58 1.70 5.35
CA LEU A 100 11.22 1.75 5.85
C LEU A 100 10.57 0.39 5.82
N VAL A 101 9.64 0.19 6.73
CA VAL A 101 8.85 -1.02 6.84
C VAL A 101 7.42 -0.64 6.52
N TYR A 102 6.87 -1.25 5.47
CA TYR A 102 5.45 -1.10 5.17
C TYR A 102 4.70 -2.38 5.47
N GLU A 103 3.51 -2.21 6.02
CA GLU A 103 2.51 -3.25 6.15
C GLU A 103 1.40 -2.96 5.15
N LEU A 104 1.18 -3.90 4.23
CA LEU A 104 0.21 -3.81 3.15
C LEU A 104 -0.89 -4.83 3.39
N GLU A 105 -2.14 -4.42 3.19
CA GLU A 105 -3.29 -5.31 3.12
C GLU A 105 -4.05 -5.05 1.82
N LEU A 106 -4.16 -6.07 0.97
CA LEU A 106 -4.87 -5.95 -0.30
C LEU A 106 -6.36 -6.22 -0.06
N ILE A 107 -7.18 -5.19 -0.27
CA ILE A 107 -8.62 -5.22 -0.03
C ILE A 107 -9.37 -5.63 -1.28
N ASP A 108 -9.01 -5.08 -2.44
CA ASP A 108 -9.69 -5.40 -3.69
C ASP A 108 -8.80 -5.20 -4.94
N LEU A 109 -9.22 -5.81 -6.06
CA LEU A 109 -8.60 -5.73 -7.39
C LEU A 109 -9.66 -5.48 -8.47
N PRO A 110 -10.23 -4.26 -8.56
CA PRO A 110 -11.20 -3.92 -9.58
C PRO A 110 -10.60 -4.06 -10.99
N GLU A 111 -11.44 -4.43 -11.96
CA GLU A 111 -11.00 -4.67 -13.34
C GLU A 111 -10.54 -3.40 -14.07
N LYS A 112 -11.00 -2.22 -13.63
CA LYS A 112 -10.75 -0.95 -14.29
C LYS A 112 -10.50 0.15 -13.27
N TRP A 113 -9.62 1.08 -13.65
CA TRP A 113 -9.50 2.34 -12.95
C TRP A 113 -10.77 3.17 -13.15
N ASP A 114 -11.31 3.66 -12.04
CA ASP A 114 -12.40 4.63 -11.99
C ASP A 114 -11.81 5.97 -11.49
N PRO A 115 -11.91 7.08 -12.24
CA PRO A 115 -11.44 8.40 -11.81
C PRO A 115 -12.05 8.87 -10.48
N ASP A 116 -13.26 8.41 -10.13
CA ASP A 116 -13.97 8.82 -8.91
C ASP A 116 -13.72 7.87 -7.73
N MET A 117 -12.83 6.88 -7.90
CA MET A 117 -12.60 5.81 -6.92
C MET A 117 -12.12 6.32 -5.56
N GLU A 118 -11.24 7.32 -5.54
CA GLU A 118 -10.80 7.93 -4.28
C GLU A 118 -11.95 8.56 -3.51
N SER A 119 -12.85 9.30 -4.19
CA SER A 119 -14.04 9.88 -3.56
C SER A 119 -14.95 8.77 -3.03
N ARG A 120 -15.21 7.74 -3.83
CA ARG A 120 -16.08 6.63 -3.45
C ARG A 120 -15.56 5.85 -2.25
N LEU A 121 -14.25 5.67 -2.16
CA LEU A 121 -13.61 5.01 -1.02
C LEU A 121 -13.69 5.87 0.24
N ALA A 122 -13.52 7.19 0.11
CA ALA A 122 -13.71 8.12 1.22
C ALA A 122 -15.17 8.20 1.69
N ASP A 123 -16.13 8.18 0.77
CA ASP A 123 -17.57 8.23 1.08
C ASP A 123 -18.07 6.90 1.66
N GLY A 124 -17.59 5.77 1.14
CA GLY A 124 -17.83 4.41 1.66
C GLY A 124 -17.41 4.27 3.13
N ALA A 125 -16.23 4.80 3.47
CA ALA A 125 -15.73 4.87 4.84
C ALA A 125 -16.65 5.68 5.78
N ALA A 126 -17.35 6.69 5.25
CA ALA A 126 -18.25 7.54 6.03
C ALA A 126 -19.62 6.88 6.28
N VAL A 127 -20.13 6.08 5.34
CA VAL A 127 -21.43 5.39 5.49
C VAL A 127 -21.36 4.20 6.45
N ASP A 128 -20.25 3.46 6.50
CA ASP A 128 -20.10 2.34 7.45
C ASP A 128 -20.02 2.83 8.92
N ARG A 129 -19.48 4.04 9.15
CA ARG A 129 -19.50 4.69 10.47
C ARG A 129 -20.91 5.09 10.92
N ALA A 130 -21.82 5.42 10.01
CA ALA A 130 -23.21 5.74 10.35
C ALA A 130 -24.07 4.50 10.69
N ALA A 131 -23.63 3.30 10.30
CA ALA A 131 -24.36 2.05 10.53
C ALA A 131 -23.97 1.35 11.85
N SER A 132 -22.95 1.84 12.57
CA SER A 132 -22.46 1.21 13.81
C SER A 132 -22.95 1.87 15.11
N ASP A 133 -23.70 2.97 15.02
CA ASP A 133 -24.23 3.75 16.16
C ASP A 133 -25.77 3.62 16.33
N ALA A 134 -26.39 2.57 15.78
CA ALA A 134 -27.84 2.32 15.88
C ALA A 134 -28.19 1.05 16.67
#